data_AF-A0A6A6ZX20-F1
#
_entry.id   AF-A0A6A6ZX20-F1
#
_cell.length_a   1.000
_cell.length_b   1.000
_cell.length_c   1.000
_cell.angle_alpha   90.00
_cell.angle_beta   90.00
_cell.angle_gamma   90.00
#
_symmetry.space_group_name_H-M   'P 1'
#
loop_
_entity.id
_entity.type
_entity.pdbx_description
1 polymer ?
#
loop_
_entity_poly.entity_id
_entity_poly.type
_entity_poly.pdbx_seq_one_letter_code
_entity_poly.pdbx_strand_id
1 'polypeptide(L)'
;MFKPLSTAYSTELTNHLHQSQGLVPIKKGDFFLLFWKAWRTVFTNTELVRKSFEATRVWPKNRQVVLKRFNKQTSDRGLQPSSPVGLNENTWLQLERLLRATVADKTSNEARALGEKLHHFQVENELLHYENKGLRKALKTKKKHKKTGRALDLQQHEEYHGGAVFWSPRAIREARYRESVRGQEEERLQLQKADAKKLRESNNLLKKKLAEEKRVAREEAKVVRERERAEKAAARTAKIEADNTRKAIKQSQVGKRKALSSSWPKAKRVRASGGDGGVGMVEVAAPPPPPRISSSGRAIKPTRKFK
;
A
#
# COMPACT_ATOMS: atom_id res chain seq x y z
N MET A 1 -17.26 35.91 -35.71
CA MET A 1 -17.34 34.97 -34.57
C MET A 1 -16.04 34.20 -34.38
N PHE A 2 -15.53 33.51 -35.41
CA PHE A 2 -14.37 32.62 -35.26
C PHE A 2 -13.01 33.32 -35.09
N LYS A 3 -12.77 34.48 -35.72
CA LYS A 3 -11.51 35.23 -35.58
C LYS A 3 -11.25 35.68 -34.12
N PRO A 4 -12.21 36.29 -33.39
CA PRO A 4 -12.07 36.55 -31.96
C PRO A 4 -11.80 35.30 -31.13
N LEU A 5 -12.46 34.18 -31.45
CA LEU A 5 -12.26 32.89 -30.77
C LEU A 5 -10.84 32.35 -30.97
N SER A 6 -10.31 32.39 -32.20
CA SER A 6 -8.93 31.98 -32.47
C SER A 6 -7.94 32.86 -31.72
N THR A 7 -8.15 34.17 -31.69
CA THR A 7 -7.28 35.10 -30.95
C THR A 7 -7.31 34.80 -29.45
N ALA A 8 -8.50 34.64 -28.86
CA ALA A 8 -8.64 34.30 -27.46
C ALA A 8 -8.01 32.94 -27.13
N TYR A 9 -8.15 31.95 -27.99
CA TYR A 9 -7.51 30.64 -27.80
C TYR A 9 -5.98 30.74 -27.86
N SER A 10 -5.43 31.52 -28.80
CA SER A 10 -3.99 31.79 -28.85
C SER A 10 -3.49 32.48 -27.58
N THR A 11 -4.25 33.42 -27.01
CA THR A 11 -3.88 34.05 -25.73
C THR A 11 -3.97 33.07 -24.55
N GLU A 12 -4.92 32.14 -24.55
CA GLU A 12 -4.99 31.09 -23.52
C GLU A 12 -3.83 30.11 -23.63
N LEU A 13 -3.36 29.81 -24.85
CA LEU A 13 -2.16 29.00 -25.08
C LEU A 13 -0.90 29.69 -24.55
N THR A 14 -0.69 30.97 -24.85
CA THR A 14 0.46 31.72 -24.32
C THR A 14 0.40 31.83 -22.81
N ASN A 15 -0.78 32.11 -22.25
CA ASN A 15 -1.00 32.13 -20.80
C ASN A 15 -0.72 30.77 -20.14
N HIS A 16 -1.08 29.66 -20.80
CA HIS A 16 -0.74 28.33 -20.31
C HIS A 16 0.77 28.10 -20.34
N LEU A 17 1.45 28.51 -21.42
CA LEU A 17 2.89 28.38 -21.54
C LEU A 17 3.62 29.18 -20.45
N HIS A 18 3.23 30.44 -20.22
CA HIS A 18 3.78 31.28 -19.16
C HIS A 18 3.50 30.71 -17.75
N GLN A 19 2.25 30.32 -17.46
CA GLN A 19 1.89 29.75 -16.15
C GLN A 19 2.60 28.43 -15.87
N SER A 20 2.90 27.65 -16.90
CA SER A 20 3.60 26.37 -16.78
C SER A 20 5.11 26.50 -16.89
N GLN A 21 5.63 27.68 -17.23
CA GLN A 21 7.04 27.92 -17.60
C GLN A 21 7.56 26.91 -18.64
N GLY A 22 6.68 26.38 -19.50
CA GLY A 22 7.02 25.32 -20.46
C GLY A 22 7.23 23.92 -19.87
N LEU A 23 7.06 23.73 -18.56
CA LEU A 23 7.31 22.45 -17.86
C LEU A 23 6.23 21.39 -18.12
N VAL A 24 5.06 21.79 -18.63
CA VAL A 24 3.93 20.90 -18.90
C VAL A 24 3.56 20.99 -20.38
N PRO A 25 3.83 19.93 -21.17
CA PRO A 25 3.45 19.91 -22.57
C PRO A 25 1.93 19.86 -22.71
N ILE A 26 1.41 20.52 -23.74
CA ILE A 26 -0.02 20.53 -24.05
C ILE A 26 -0.39 19.18 -24.66
N LYS A 27 -1.37 18.49 -24.06
CA LYS A 27 -1.93 17.24 -24.59
C LYS A 27 -3.32 17.48 -25.19
N LYS A 28 -3.79 16.52 -26.00
CA LYS A 28 -5.16 16.53 -26.55
C LYS A 28 -6.25 16.69 -25.47
N GLY A 29 -6.03 16.13 -24.28
CA GLY A 29 -6.94 16.27 -23.14
C GLY A 29 -7.05 17.69 -22.57
N ASP A 30 -6.08 18.57 -22.83
CA ASP A 30 -6.09 19.96 -22.37
C ASP A 30 -6.86 20.89 -23.30
N PHE A 31 -7.12 20.45 -24.54
CA PHE A 31 -7.82 21.21 -25.56
C PHE A 31 -9.13 21.78 -25.02
N PHE A 32 -10.00 20.95 -24.44
CA PHE A 32 -11.31 21.39 -24.00
C PHE A 32 -11.22 22.44 -22.89
N LEU A 33 -10.27 22.33 -21.96
CA LEU A 33 -10.13 23.30 -20.87
C LEU A 33 -9.68 24.67 -21.37
N LEU A 34 -8.74 24.69 -22.32
CA LEU A 34 -8.25 25.93 -22.94
C LEU A 34 -9.30 26.53 -23.88
N PHE A 35 -9.90 25.68 -24.71
CA PHE A 35 -10.99 26.06 -25.62
C PHE A 35 -12.18 26.60 -24.85
N TRP A 36 -12.62 25.94 -23.77
CA TRP A 36 -13.78 26.37 -23.00
C TRP A 36 -13.57 27.69 -22.27
N LYS A 37 -12.32 28.01 -21.89
CA LYS A 37 -11.98 29.34 -21.38
C LYS A 37 -12.10 30.39 -22.47
N ALA A 38 -11.43 30.18 -23.61
CA ALA A 38 -11.49 31.09 -24.75
C ALA A 38 -12.92 31.26 -25.30
N TRP A 39 -13.70 30.20 -25.30
CA TRP A 39 -15.11 30.22 -25.66
C TRP A 39 -15.90 31.12 -24.71
N ARG A 40 -15.73 30.92 -23.39
CA ARG A 40 -16.40 31.76 -22.41
C ARG A 40 -15.98 33.22 -22.52
N THR A 41 -14.71 33.55 -22.70
CA THR A 41 -14.29 34.95 -22.84
C THR A 41 -14.92 35.63 -24.05
N VAL A 42 -15.01 34.94 -25.19
CA VAL A 42 -15.55 35.49 -26.44
C VAL A 42 -17.07 35.54 -26.47
N PHE A 43 -17.75 34.47 -26.04
CA PHE A 43 -19.20 34.34 -26.16
C PHE A 43 -19.98 34.83 -24.93
N THR A 44 -19.30 35.14 -23.82
CA THR A 44 -19.93 35.89 -22.71
C THR A 44 -20.00 37.39 -23.01
N ASN A 45 -19.14 37.90 -23.91
CA ASN A 45 -19.26 39.27 -24.40
C ASN A 45 -20.47 39.37 -25.34
N THR A 46 -21.55 39.94 -24.83
CA THR A 46 -22.83 40.09 -25.55
C THR A 46 -22.71 40.93 -26.82
N GLU A 47 -21.69 41.77 -26.95
CA GLU A 47 -21.51 42.63 -28.14
C GLU A 47 -21.10 41.84 -29.37
N LEU A 48 -20.20 40.86 -29.25
CA LEU A 48 -19.76 40.02 -30.36
C LEU A 48 -20.91 39.15 -30.87
N VAL A 49 -21.70 38.60 -29.94
CA VAL A 49 -22.91 37.86 -30.24
C VAL A 49 -23.91 38.77 -30.95
N ARG A 50 -24.16 39.99 -30.45
CA ARG A 50 -25.07 40.96 -31.08
C ARG A 50 -24.64 41.32 -32.51
N LYS A 51 -23.37 41.66 -32.72
CA LYS A 51 -22.79 41.98 -34.04
C LYS A 51 -22.94 40.82 -35.03
N SER A 52 -22.88 39.57 -34.57
CA SER A 52 -23.04 38.40 -35.44
C SER A 52 -24.48 38.19 -35.93
N PHE A 53 -25.48 38.47 -35.08
CA PHE A 53 -26.89 38.45 -35.49
C PHE A 53 -27.23 39.59 -36.44
N GLU A 54 -26.64 40.77 -36.22
CA GLU A 54 -26.78 41.92 -37.11
C GLU A 54 -26.21 41.64 -38.52
N ALA A 55 -25.00 41.06 -38.60
CA ALA A 55 -24.36 40.73 -39.87
C ALA A 55 -25.09 39.65 -40.68
N THR A 56 -25.66 38.65 -40.00
CA THR A 56 -26.37 37.54 -40.68
C THR A 56 -27.79 37.92 -41.11
N ARG A 57 -28.29 39.09 -40.67
CA ARG A 57 -29.70 39.50 -40.80
C ARG A 57 -30.70 38.45 -40.31
N VAL A 58 -30.22 37.45 -39.56
CA VAL A 58 -31.06 36.42 -38.93
C VAL A 58 -31.71 37.09 -37.74
N TRP A 59 -32.96 37.52 -37.93
CA TRP A 59 -33.78 38.12 -36.89
C TRP A 59 -34.52 37.01 -36.13
N PRO A 60 -34.16 36.69 -34.87
CA PRO A 60 -34.92 35.71 -34.11
C PRO A 60 -36.30 36.31 -33.82
N LYS A 61 -37.36 35.67 -34.33
CA LYS A 61 -38.73 35.98 -33.93
C LYS A 61 -38.80 35.87 -32.40
N ASN A 62 -39.23 36.94 -31.72
CA ASN A 62 -39.16 37.10 -30.26
C ASN A 62 -37.73 37.21 -29.68
N ARG A 63 -36.92 38.11 -30.23
CA ARG A 63 -35.55 38.45 -29.74
C ARG A 63 -35.46 38.58 -28.22
N GLN A 64 -36.39 39.28 -27.56
CA GLN A 64 -36.32 39.45 -26.10
C GLN A 64 -36.50 38.13 -25.35
N VAL A 65 -37.32 37.19 -25.85
CA VAL A 65 -37.54 35.88 -25.21
C VAL A 65 -36.30 35.00 -25.34
N VAL A 66 -35.66 35.01 -26.52
CA VAL A 66 -34.39 34.30 -26.74
C VAL A 66 -33.29 34.89 -25.89
N LEU A 67 -33.13 36.22 -25.86
CA LEU A 67 -32.12 36.90 -25.04
C LEU A 67 -32.35 36.71 -23.54
N LYS A 68 -33.61 36.63 -23.06
CA LYS A 68 -33.93 36.29 -21.65
C LYS A 68 -33.44 34.91 -21.23
N ARG A 69 -33.33 33.93 -22.16
CA ARG A 69 -32.79 32.58 -21.84
C ARG A 69 -31.29 32.61 -21.56
N PHE A 70 -30.57 33.55 -22.18
CA PHE A 70 -29.14 33.76 -22.01
C PHE A 70 -28.81 34.77 -20.92
N ASN A 71 -29.69 35.76 -20.72
CA ASN A 71 -29.75 36.57 -19.50
C ASN A 71 -30.44 35.77 -18.39
N LYS A 72 -29.86 34.64 -18.01
CA LYS A 72 -30.00 34.24 -16.62
C LYS A 72 -29.24 35.30 -15.85
N GLN A 73 -29.95 36.31 -15.35
CA GLN A 73 -29.53 36.93 -14.11
C GLN A 73 -29.39 35.77 -13.14
N THR A 74 -28.18 35.27 -12.99
CA THR A 74 -27.76 34.68 -11.74
C THR A 74 -27.96 35.81 -10.74
N SER A 75 -29.16 35.88 -10.18
CA SER A 75 -29.30 36.22 -8.78
C SER A 75 -28.55 35.12 -8.02
N ASP A 76 -27.23 35.17 -8.09
CA ASP A 76 -26.32 34.52 -7.17
C ASP A 76 -26.46 35.30 -5.85
N ARG A 77 -27.65 35.17 -5.27
CA ARG A 77 -27.94 35.59 -3.91
C ARG A 77 -27.55 34.38 -3.06
N GLY A 78 -26.26 34.35 -2.71
CA GLY A 78 -25.63 33.29 -1.94
C GLY A 78 -24.85 32.33 -2.84
N LEU A 79 -23.84 32.82 -3.55
CA LEU A 79 -22.46 32.86 -3.08
C LEU A 79 -21.79 34.11 -3.65
N GLN A 80 -22.16 35.26 -3.08
CA GLN A 80 -21.11 36.24 -2.81
C GLN A 80 -20.04 35.45 -2.02
N PRO A 81 -18.78 35.31 -2.47
CA PRO A 81 -17.79 35.70 -1.51
C PRO A 81 -18.17 37.15 -1.26
N SER A 82 -18.89 37.41 -0.16
CA SER A 82 -18.54 38.59 0.60
C SER A 82 -17.07 38.38 0.83
N SER A 83 -16.27 38.82 -0.15
CA SER A 83 -14.86 39.04 0.05
C SER A 83 -14.93 39.87 1.31
N PRO A 84 -14.46 39.35 2.45
CA PRO A 84 -14.29 40.22 3.57
C PRO A 84 -13.44 41.33 2.97
N VAL A 85 -13.99 42.53 2.91
CA VAL A 85 -13.19 43.74 2.90
C VAL A 85 -12.42 43.59 4.20
N GLY A 86 -11.26 42.98 4.03
CA GLY A 86 -10.68 42.05 4.97
C GLY A 86 -9.24 41.87 4.56
N LEU A 87 -8.56 43.03 4.56
CA LEU A 87 -7.26 43.17 5.16
C LEU A 87 -6.24 42.16 4.61
N ASN A 88 -5.82 42.30 3.36
CA ASN A 88 -4.55 41.74 2.85
C ASN A 88 -4.12 42.42 1.53
N GLU A 89 -4.44 43.70 1.36
CA GLU A 89 -3.92 44.50 0.26
C GLU A 89 -2.96 45.53 0.84
N ASN A 90 -1.75 45.07 1.18
CA ASN A 90 -0.57 45.91 1.36
C ASN A 90 -0.22 46.54 0.01
N THR A 91 -1.14 47.33 -0.54
CA THR A 91 -0.91 48.03 -1.79
C THR A 91 0.27 48.95 -1.56
N TRP A 92 1.18 49.02 -2.53
CA TRP A 92 2.37 49.86 -2.44
C TRP A 92 1.99 51.29 -2.02
N LEU A 93 0.85 51.80 -2.50
CA LEU A 93 0.30 53.12 -2.15
C LEU A 93 0.00 53.29 -0.66
N GLN A 94 -0.42 52.24 0.04
CA GLN A 94 -0.62 52.27 1.49
C GLN A 94 0.73 52.23 2.22
N LEU A 95 1.65 51.38 1.79
CA LEU A 95 3.01 51.31 2.33
C LEU A 95 3.77 52.62 2.13
N GLU A 96 3.60 53.26 0.98
CA GLU A 96 4.16 54.57 0.66
C GLU A 96 3.58 55.66 1.54
N ARG A 97 2.25 55.68 1.70
CA ARG A 97 1.58 56.64 2.58
C ARG A 97 2.09 56.51 4.01
N LEU A 98 2.27 55.28 4.49
CA LEU A 98 2.86 55.01 5.80
C LEU A 98 4.31 55.49 5.88
N LEU A 99 5.14 55.13 4.90
CA LEU A 99 6.55 55.54 4.82
C LEU A 99 6.70 57.08 4.80
N ARG A 100 5.85 57.77 4.03
CA ARG A 100 5.81 59.24 3.97
C ARG A 100 5.28 59.89 5.26
N ALA A 101 4.48 59.17 6.05
CA ALA A 101 3.97 59.64 7.33
C ALA A 101 4.97 59.41 8.48
N THR A 102 5.76 58.33 8.43
CA THR A 102 6.73 57.98 9.48
C THR A 102 8.08 58.66 9.31
N VAL A 103 8.52 58.90 8.07
CA VAL A 103 9.80 59.56 7.80
C VAL A 103 9.63 61.08 7.85
N ALA A 104 10.29 61.72 8.81
CA ALA A 104 10.27 63.18 8.98
C ALA A 104 10.87 63.91 7.76
N ASP A 105 12.01 63.43 7.25
CA ASP A 105 12.73 64.03 6.12
C ASP A 105 12.32 63.40 4.79
N LYS A 106 11.20 63.87 4.25
CA LYS A 106 10.58 63.39 3.00
C LYS A 106 11.50 63.44 1.77
N THR A 107 12.53 64.28 1.80
CA THR A 107 13.49 64.50 0.71
C THR A 107 14.85 63.86 0.96
N SER A 108 15.05 63.19 2.10
CA SER A 108 16.29 62.46 2.36
C SER A 108 16.51 61.41 1.28
N ASN A 109 17.73 61.34 0.77
CA ASN A 109 18.12 60.32 -0.21
C ASN A 109 17.90 58.90 0.33
N GLU A 110 18.01 58.72 1.66
CA GLU A 110 17.76 57.45 2.34
C GLU A 110 16.28 57.05 2.30
N ALA A 111 15.38 58.01 2.48
CA ALA A 111 13.93 57.79 2.42
C ALA A 111 13.48 57.39 1.01
N ARG A 112 14.05 58.02 -0.03
CA ARG A 112 13.82 57.66 -1.43
C ARG A 112 14.35 56.26 -1.74
N ALA A 113 15.59 55.97 -1.35
CA ALA A 113 16.19 54.64 -1.56
C ALA A 113 15.39 53.53 -0.85
N LEU A 114 14.83 53.80 0.34
CA LEU A 114 13.98 52.85 1.05
C LEU A 114 12.65 52.63 0.32
N GLY A 115 12.03 53.70 -0.18
CA GLY A 115 10.82 53.61 -1.01
C GLY A 115 11.05 52.78 -2.28
N GLU A 116 12.13 53.03 -3.01
CA GLU A 116 12.52 52.29 -4.21
C GLU A 116 12.74 50.79 -3.93
N LYS A 117 13.45 50.46 -2.84
CA LYS A 117 13.64 49.06 -2.42
C LYS A 117 12.32 48.39 -2.04
N LEU A 118 11.44 49.10 -1.34
CA LEU A 118 10.15 48.57 -0.93
C LEU A 118 9.26 48.27 -2.15
N HIS A 119 9.26 49.16 -3.15
CA HIS A 119 8.63 48.91 -4.44
C HIS A 119 9.21 47.68 -5.14
N HIS A 120 10.53 47.57 -5.19
CA HIS A 120 11.21 46.45 -5.81
C HIS A 120 10.77 45.13 -5.17
N PHE A 121 10.79 45.04 -3.84
CA PHE A 121 10.34 43.85 -3.11
C PHE A 121 8.85 43.56 -3.29
N GLN A 122 8.00 44.59 -3.41
CA GLN A 122 6.58 44.40 -3.68
C GLN A 122 6.36 43.76 -5.06
N VAL A 123 7.00 44.32 -6.10
CA VAL A 123 6.91 43.79 -7.47
C VAL A 123 7.46 42.36 -7.53
N GLU A 124 8.59 42.11 -6.85
CA GLU A 124 9.17 40.77 -6.75
C GLU A 124 8.19 39.78 -6.07
N ASN A 125 7.59 40.15 -4.94
CA ASN A 125 6.61 39.31 -4.25
C ASN A 125 5.37 39.04 -5.12
N GLU A 126 4.85 40.04 -5.82
CA GLU A 126 3.73 39.86 -6.74
C GLU A 126 4.09 38.88 -7.85
N LEU A 127 5.27 39.06 -8.47
CA LEU A 127 5.77 38.15 -9.50
C LEU A 127 5.89 36.73 -8.97
N LEU A 128 6.52 36.54 -7.81
CA LEU A 128 6.65 35.24 -7.13
C LEU A 128 5.28 34.62 -6.82
N HIS A 129 4.28 35.42 -6.42
CA HIS A 129 2.93 34.93 -6.20
C HIS A 129 2.26 34.44 -7.49
N TYR A 130 2.40 35.18 -8.59
CA TYR A 130 1.87 34.77 -9.90
C TYR A 130 2.55 33.51 -10.41
N GLU A 131 3.87 33.41 -10.28
CA GLU A 131 4.65 32.22 -10.65
C GLU A 131 4.23 31.00 -9.81
N ASN A 132 4.20 31.12 -8.49
CA ASN A 132 3.76 30.05 -7.61
C ASN A 132 2.34 29.59 -7.91
N LYS A 133 1.42 30.52 -8.20
CA LYS A 133 0.05 30.20 -8.62
C LYS A 133 0.03 29.46 -9.96
N GLY A 134 0.87 29.85 -10.91
CA GLY A 134 1.08 29.17 -12.19
C GLY A 134 1.59 27.75 -12.01
N LEU A 135 2.70 27.58 -11.29
CA LEU A 135 3.32 26.29 -10.99
C LEU A 135 2.36 25.34 -10.26
N ARG A 136 1.59 25.85 -9.29
CA ARG A 136 0.54 25.06 -8.61
C ARG A 136 -0.52 24.55 -9.59
N LYS A 137 -0.94 25.37 -10.55
CA LYS A 137 -1.89 24.94 -11.62
C LYS A 137 -1.22 23.91 -12.53
N ALA A 138 0.01 24.16 -12.97
CA ALA A 138 0.77 23.26 -13.83
C ALA A 138 0.94 21.88 -13.18
N LEU A 139 1.26 21.84 -11.89
CA LEU A 139 1.37 20.61 -11.10
C LEU A 139 0.03 19.87 -11.04
N LYS A 140 -1.09 20.56 -10.84
CA LYS A 140 -2.43 19.96 -10.90
C LYS A 140 -2.71 19.36 -12.29
N THR A 141 -2.38 20.05 -13.37
CA THR A 141 -2.53 19.56 -14.75
C THR A 141 -1.66 18.33 -14.98
N LYS A 142 -0.38 18.35 -14.57
CA LYS A 142 0.54 17.21 -14.67
C LYS A 142 0.03 16.01 -13.88
N LYS A 143 -0.51 16.23 -12.67
CA LYS A 143 -1.19 15.17 -11.89
C LYS A 143 -2.38 14.59 -12.63
N LYS A 144 -3.21 15.44 -13.26
CA LYS A 144 -4.33 14.97 -14.10
C LYS A 144 -3.84 14.16 -15.30
N HIS A 145 -2.76 14.57 -15.97
CA HIS A 145 -2.17 13.81 -17.08
C HIS A 145 -1.64 12.44 -16.67
N LYS A 146 -1.16 12.29 -15.42
CA LYS A 146 -0.69 11.00 -14.88
C LYS A 146 -1.82 10.08 -14.46
N LYS A 147 -3.01 10.61 -14.17
CA LYS A 147 -4.17 9.80 -13.85
C LYS A 147 -4.66 9.14 -15.14
N THR A 148 -4.25 7.92 -15.37
CA THR A 148 -4.91 7.04 -16.32
C THR A 148 -6.31 6.75 -15.78
N GLY A 149 -7.35 7.11 -16.53
CA GLY A 149 -8.70 6.72 -16.16
C GLY A 149 -8.81 5.20 -16.22
N ARG A 150 -9.38 4.58 -15.18
CA ARG A 150 -9.85 3.19 -15.30
C ARG A 150 -11.08 3.21 -16.20
N ALA A 151 -11.08 2.38 -17.24
CA ALA A 151 -12.26 2.21 -18.07
C ALA A 151 -13.37 1.61 -17.21
N LEU A 152 -14.55 2.22 -17.26
CA LEU A 152 -15.72 1.68 -16.59
C LEU A 152 -16.12 0.37 -17.28
N ASP A 153 -16.27 -0.68 -16.48
CA ASP A 153 -16.61 -2.02 -16.95
C ASP A 153 -18.08 -2.10 -17.36
N LEU A 154 -18.36 -1.64 -18.58
CA LEU A 154 -19.67 -1.66 -19.22
C LEU A 154 -19.84 -3.01 -19.91
N GLN A 155 -20.67 -3.88 -19.33
CA GLN A 155 -20.97 -5.20 -19.90
C GLN A 155 -21.94 -5.06 -21.08
N GLN A 156 -21.51 -5.53 -22.25
CA GLN A 156 -22.33 -5.58 -23.46
C GLN A 156 -23.22 -6.82 -23.42
N HIS A 157 -24.47 -6.69 -23.87
CA HIS A 157 -25.37 -7.83 -24.04
C HIS A 157 -24.91 -8.68 -25.23
N GLU A 158 -24.89 -10.00 -25.05
CA GLU A 158 -24.27 -10.98 -25.95
C GLU A 158 -24.89 -11.00 -27.37
N GLU A 159 -26.13 -10.55 -27.52
CA GLU A 159 -26.91 -10.60 -28.77
C GLU A 159 -26.61 -9.47 -29.76
N TYR A 160 -25.80 -8.46 -29.39
CA TYR A 160 -25.54 -7.30 -30.26
C TYR A 160 -24.24 -7.46 -31.06
N HIS A 161 -24.37 -7.73 -32.36
CA HIS A 161 -23.25 -7.85 -33.32
C HIS A 161 -23.00 -6.59 -34.18
N GLY A 162 -23.64 -5.45 -33.86
CA GLY A 162 -23.44 -4.18 -34.56
C GLY A 162 -22.25 -3.38 -34.02
N GLY A 163 -21.63 -2.54 -34.87
CA GLY A 163 -20.40 -1.79 -34.55
C GLY A 163 -20.46 -0.91 -33.29
N ALA A 164 -20.84 0.38 -33.41
CA ALA A 164 -20.82 1.29 -32.27
C ALA A 164 -21.91 0.95 -31.22
N VAL A 165 -21.53 0.92 -29.93
CA VAL A 165 -22.43 0.65 -28.80
C VAL A 165 -22.80 1.96 -28.11
N PHE A 166 -24.10 2.28 -28.06
CA PHE A 166 -24.60 3.43 -27.31
C PHE A 166 -25.05 3.02 -25.91
N TRP A 167 -24.45 3.61 -24.88
CA TRP A 167 -24.74 3.27 -23.49
C TRP A 167 -25.84 4.16 -22.91
N SER A 168 -26.86 3.54 -22.32
CA SER A 168 -27.87 4.28 -21.57
C SER A 168 -27.28 4.81 -20.24
N PRO A 169 -27.78 5.94 -19.69
CA PRO A 169 -27.38 6.42 -18.38
C PRO A 169 -27.59 5.39 -17.25
N ARG A 170 -28.52 4.45 -17.44
CA ARG A 170 -28.77 3.35 -16.52
C ARG A 170 -27.59 2.36 -16.50
N ALA A 171 -27.11 1.92 -17.68
CA ALA A 171 -25.96 1.02 -17.78
C ALA A 171 -24.70 1.60 -17.12
N ILE A 172 -24.45 2.91 -17.28
CA ILE A 172 -23.33 3.60 -16.63
C ILE A 172 -23.47 3.57 -15.09
N ARG A 173 -24.68 3.78 -14.56
CA ARG A 173 -24.93 3.71 -13.11
C ARG A 173 -24.71 2.32 -12.56
N GLU A 174 -25.18 1.30 -13.27
CA GLU A 174 -25.01 -0.10 -12.87
C GLU A 174 -23.53 -0.52 -12.86
N ALA A 175 -22.76 -0.14 -13.88
CA ALA A 175 -21.33 -0.41 -13.91
C ALA A 175 -20.56 0.28 -12.75
N ARG A 176 -20.92 1.52 -12.42
CA ARG A 176 -20.34 2.24 -11.26
C ARG A 176 -20.69 1.56 -9.94
N TYR A 177 -21.93 1.10 -9.81
CA TYR A 177 -22.35 0.35 -8.63
C TYR A 177 -21.52 -0.93 -8.46
N ARG A 178 -21.30 -1.69 -9.53
CA ARG A 178 -20.45 -2.89 -9.52
C ARG A 178 -19.00 -2.61 -9.13
N GLU A 179 -18.42 -1.51 -9.61
CA GLU A 179 -17.08 -1.09 -9.18
C GLU A 179 -17.04 -0.76 -7.69
N SER A 180 -18.06 -0.09 -7.16
CA SER A 180 -18.14 0.22 -5.72
C SER A 180 -18.24 -1.04 -4.86
N VAL A 181 -19.02 -2.02 -5.29
CA VAL A 181 -19.14 -3.32 -4.62
C VAL A 181 -17.81 -4.06 -4.65
N ARG A 182 -17.16 -4.16 -5.82
CA ARG A 182 -15.82 -4.78 -5.94
C ARG A 182 -14.79 -4.10 -5.02
N GLY A 183 -14.81 -2.77 -4.94
CA GLY A 183 -13.93 -2.03 -4.03
C GLY A 183 -14.14 -2.40 -2.57
N GLN A 184 -15.40 -2.48 -2.13
CA GLN A 184 -15.73 -2.91 -0.76
C GLN A 184 -15.31 -4.35 -0.47
N GLU A 185 -15.50 -5.26 -1.42
CA GLU A 185 -15.06 -6.66 -1.28
C GLU A 185 -13.54 -6.76 -1.18
N GLU A 186 -12.80 -6.03 -2.02
CA GLU A 186 -11.33 -5.97 -1.96
C GLU A 186 -10.84 -5.43 -0.61
N GLU A 187 -11.46 -4.37 -0.09
CA GLU A 187 -11.15 -3.82 1.24
C GLU A 187 -11.42 -4.84 2.35
N ARG A 188 -12.57 -5.51 2.32
CA ARG A 188 -12.91 -6.59 3.28
C ARG A 188 -11.89 -7.73 3.22
N LEU A 189 -11.48 -8.15 2.03
CA LEU A 189 -10.46 -9.18 1.86
C LEU A 189 -9.09 -8.74 2.38
N GLN A 190 -8.72 -7.47 2.24
CA GLN A 190 -7.48 -6.94 2.81
C GLN A 190 -7.53 -6.93 4.34
N LEU A 191 -8.66 -6.53 4.93
CA LEU A 191 -8.87 -6.59 6.38
C LEU A 191 -8.79 -8.03 6.89
N GLN A 192 -9.49 -8.98 6.26
CA GLN A 192 -9.41 -10.40 6.61
C GLN A 192 -7.97 -10.95 6.52
N LYS A 193 -7.21 -10.56 5.49
CA LYS A 193 -5.79 -10.96 5.37
C LYS A 193 -4.94 -10.36 6.50
N ALA A 194 -5.20 -9.13 6.91
CA ALA A 194 -4.49 -8.49 8.02
C ALA A 194 -4.81 -9.20 9.35
N ASP A 195 -6.08 -9.53 9.60
CA ASP A 195 -6.50 -10.24 10.80
C ASP A 195 -5.96 -11.68 10.83
N ALA A 196 -5.96 -12.37 9.69
CA ALA A 196 -5.34 -13.69 9.57
C ALA A 196 -3.83 -13.65 9.85
N LYS A 197 -3.12 -12.58 9.47
CA LYS A 197 -1.70 -12.40 9.82
C LYS A 197 -1.52 -12.22 11.33
N LYS A 198 -2.32 -11.35 11.96
CA LYS A 198 -2.28 -11.16 13.43
C LYS A 198 -2.57 -12.46 14.18
N LEU A 199 -3.56 -13.23 13.74
CA LEU A 199 -3.91 -14.52 14.34
C LEU A 199 -2.79 -15.55 14.16
N ARG A 200 -2.07 -15.53 13.04
CA ARG A 200 -0.90 -16.40 12.84
C ARG A 200 0.25 -16.01 13.76
N GLU A 201 0.51 -14.72 13.93
CA GLU A 201 1.54 -14.21 14.83
C GLU A 201 1.25 -14.59 16.29
N SER A 202 0.01 -14.39 16.76
CA SER A 202 -0.39 -14.80 18.11
C SER A 202 -0.26 -16.31 18.33
N ASN A 203 -0.73 -17.13 17.37
CA ASN A 203 -0.56 -18.58 17.44
C ASN A 203 0.91 -19.02 17.44
N ASN A 204 1.77 -18.34 16.67
CA ASN A 204 3.20 -18.61 16.68
C ASN A 204 3.83 -18.28 18.03
N LEU A 205 3.43 -17.17 18.66
CA LEU A 205 3.89 -16.82 20.01
C LEU A 205 3.44 -17.86 21.04
N LEU A 206 2.18 -18.31 20.99
CA LEU A 206 1.67 -19.36 21.88
C LEU A 206 2.43 -20.68 21.68
N LYS A 207 2.71 -21.06 20.43
CA LYS A 207 3.52 -22.27 20.13
C LYS A 207 4.94 -22.17 20.68
N LYS A 208 5.56 -20.98 20.64
CA LYS A 208 6.89 -20.76 21.22
C LYS A 208 6.86 -20.92 22.74
N LYS A 209 5.90 -20.30 23.42
CA LYS A 209 5.71 -20.45 24.87
C LYS A 209 5.51 -21.92 25.28
N LEU A 210 4.63 -22.64 24.58
CA LEU A 210 4.40 -24.06 24.82
C LEU A 210 5.66 -24.92 24.55
N ALA A 211 6.50 -24.54 23.59
CA ALA A 211 7.75 -25.24 23.32
C ALA A 211 8.80 -24.97 24.42
N GLU A 212 8.86 -23.75 24.94
CA GLU A 212 9.70 -23.36 26.08
C GLU A 212 9.29 -24.10 27.35
N GLU A 213 8.00 -24.10 27.70
CA GLU A 213 7.47 -24.87 28.84
C GLU A 213 7.80 -26.36 28.72
N LYS A 214 7.66 -26.95 27.54
CA LYS A 214 8.06 -28.35 27.29
C LYS A 214 9.56 -28.58 27.42
N ARG A 215 10.41 -27.58 27.13
CA ARG A 215 11.86 -27.68 27.34
C ARG A 215 12.19 -27.65 28.82
N VAL A 216 11.61 -26.71 29.56
CA VAL A 216 11.78 -26.61 31.02
C VAL A 216 11.33 -27.90 31.70
N ALA A 217 10.14 -28.42 31.37
CA ALA A 217 9.66 -29.68 31.93
C ALA A 217 10.58 -30.88 31.62
N ARG A 218 11.26 -30.88 30.46
CA ARG A 218 12.27 -31.92 30.12
C ARG A 218 13.54 -31.77 30.95
N GLU A 219 13.97 -30.54 31.21
CA GLU A 219 15.15 -30.25 32.03
C GLU A 219 14.89 -30.61 33.49
N GLU A 220 13.73 -30.23 34.03
CA GLU A 220 13.28 -30.63 35.37
C GLU A 220 13.22 -32.15 35.50
N ALA A 221 12.65 -32.85 34.51
CA ALA A 221 12.62 -34.32 34.50
C ALA A 221 14.03 -34.95 34.43
N LYS A 222 15.00 -34.31 33.77
CA LYS A 222 16.40 -34.78 33.77
C LYS A 222 17.04 -34.60 35.15
N VAL A 223 16.85 -33.43 35.77
CA VAL A 223 17.38 -33.13 37.11
C VAL A 223 16.81 -34.11 38.14
N VAL A 224 15.51 -34.39 38.10
CA VAL A 224 14.88 -35.40 38.97
C VAL A 224 15.50 -36.78 38.75
N ARG A 225 15.68 -37.21 37.49
CA ARG A 225 16.31 -38.50 37.20
C ARG A 225 17.76 -38.58 37.67
N GLU A 226 18.52 -37.50 37.58
CA GLU A 226 19.90 -37.45 38.07
C GLU A 226 19.97 -37.49 39.59
N ARG A 227 19.07 -36.78 40.29
CA ARG A 227 18.92 -36.86 41.75
C ARG A 227 18.57 -38.28 42.21
N GLU A 228 17.58 -38.92 41.58
CA GLU A 228 17.24 -40.32 41.88
C GLU A 228 18.42 -41.28 41.64
N ARG A 229 19.20 -41.06 40.57
CA ARG A 229 20.39 -41.88 40.29
C ARG A 229 21.49 -41.65 41.32
N ALA A 230 21.70 -40.41 41.76
CA ALA A 230 22.66 -40.05 42.79
C ALA A 230 22.25 -40.65 44.15
N GLU A 231 20.98 -40.57 44.53
CA GLU A 231 20.44 -41.21 45.74
C GLU A 231 20.58 -42.74 45.68
N LYS A 232 20.25 -43.36 44.54
CA LYS A 232 20.44 -44.81 44.34
C LYS A 232 21.92 -45.20 44.40
N ALA A 233 22.84 -44.35 43.91
CA ALA A 233 24.27 -44.58 43.99
C ALA A 233 24.79 -44.43 45.43
N ALA A 234 24.39 -43.37 46.14
CA ALA A 234 24.72 -43.14 47.55
C ALA A 234 24.16 -44.25 48.46
N ALA A 235 22.95 -44.72 48.20
CA ALA A 235 22.38 -45.87 48.90
C ALA A 235 23.16 -47.17 48.61
N ARG A 236 23.74 -47.32 47.42
CA ARG A 236 24.61 -48.46 47.08
C ARG A 236 25.96 -48.36 47.79
N THR A 237 26.60 -47.18 47.83
CA THR A 237 27.88 -47.00 48.54
C THR A 237 27.70 -47.19 50.05
N ALA A 238 26.65 -46.61 50.64
CA ALA A 238 26.32 -46.81 52.06
C ALA A 238 26.06 -48.29 52.40
N LYS A 239 25.42 -49.06 51.51
CA LYS A 239 25.28 -50.52 51.67
C LYS A 239 26.61 -51.24 51.63
N ILE A 240 27.49 -50.89 50.69
CA ILE A 240 28.82 -51.48 50.56
C ILE A 240 29.67 -51.17 51.82
N GLU A 241 29.63 -49.93 52.32
CA GLU A 241 30.31 -49.53 53.56
C GLU A 241 29.74 -50.24 54.80
N ALA A 242 28.42 -50.37 54.89
CA ALA A 242 27.76 -51.15 55.96
C ALA A 242 28.14 -52.65 55.91
N ASP A 243 28.24 -53.23 54.70
CA ASP A 243 28.68 -54.62 54.54
C ASP A 243 30.18 -54.78 54.83
N ASN A 244 31.01 -53.81 54.47
CA ASN A 244 32.45 -53.82 54.74
C ASN A 244 32.76 -53.62 56.23
N THR A 245 32.05 -52.76 56.94
CA THR A 245 32.16 -52.63 58.41
C THR A 245 31.70 -53.91 59.11
N ARG A 246 30.61 -54.53 58.68
CA ARG A 246 30.18 -55.85 59.17
C ARG A 246 31.22 -56.95 58.92
N LYS A 247 31.89 -56.94 57.76
CA LYS A 247 32.98 -57.87 57.44
C LYS A 247 34.23 -57.59 58.29
N ALA A 248 34.61 -56.33 58.50
CA ALA A 248 35.74 -55.94 59.33
C ALA A 248 35.54 -56.32 60.82
N ILE A 249 34.31 -56.16 61.34
CA ILE A 249 33.93 -56.63 62.69
C ILE A 249 34.02 -58.16 62.80
N LYS A 250 33.69 -58.90 61.73
CA LYS A 250 33.84 -60.37 61.70
C LYS A 250 35.30 -60.83 61.54
N GLN A 251 36.13 -60.07 60.82
CA GLN A 251 37.52 -60.44 60.52
C GLN A 251 38.47 -60.18 61.69
N SER A 252 38.14 -59.25 62.60
CA SER A 252 38.85 -59.09 63.90
C SER A 252 38.54 -60.21 64.90
N GLN A 253 37.54 -61.07 64.63
CA GLN A 253 37.14 -62.17 65.52
C GLN A 253 37.64 -63.56 65.11
N VAL A 254 38.29 -63.74 63.95
CA VAL A 254 38.66 -65.08 63.46
C VAL A 254 40.13 -65.15 63.09
N GLY A 255 40.95 -65.45 64.09
CA GLY A 255 42.25 -66.08 63.89
C GLY A 255 42.10 -67.56 63.50
N LYS A 256 42.96 -67.98 62.58
CA LYS A 256 43.33 -69.37 62.21
C LYS A 256 42.34 -70.21 61.37
N ARG A 257 42.83 -70.48 60.14
CA ARG A 257 42.92 -71.77 59.41
C ARG A 257 42.01 -72.08 58.20
N LYS A 258 42.76 -72.49 57.15
CA LYS A 258 42.61 -73.53 56.11
C LYS A 258 41.61 -73.36 54.94
N ALA A 259 42.23 -73.31 53.77
CA ALA A 259 41.67 -73.49 52.43
C ALA A 259 41.24 -74.94 52.15
N LEU A 260 40.26 -75.08 51.24
CA LEU A 260 40.08 -76.08 50.16
C LEU A 260 38.65 -75.88 49.60
N SER A 261 38.51 -75.21 48.45
CA SER A 261 38.26 -75.79 47.12
C SER A 261 36.94 -76.57 46.93
N SER A 262 36.01 -76.00 46.17
CA SER A 262 35.37 -76.70 45.04
C SER A 262 34.71 -75.67 44.11
N SER A 263 35.03 -75.73 42.82
CA SER A 263 34.45 -74.89 41.77
C SER A 263 33.69 -75.78 40.79
N TRP A 264 32.40 -75.48 40.60
CA TRP A 264 31.57 -76.13 39.58
C TRP A 264 31.61 -75.31 38.28
N PRO A 265 31.90 -75.91 37.11
CA PRO A 265 31.88 -75.18 35.85
C PRO A 265 30.47 -75.12 35.25
N LYS A 266 30.14 -73.93 34.74
CA LYS A 266 28.87 -73.58 34.08
C LYS A 266 28.81 -74.14 32.65
N ALA A 267 27.63 -74.62 32.27
CA ALA A 267 27.32 -75.13 30.94
C ALA A 267 27.39 -74.04 29.84
N LYS A 268 28.04 -74.41 28.73
CA LYS A 268 28.20 -73.64 27.49
C LYS A 268 26.92 -73.77 26.65
N ARG A 269 26.20 -72.68 26.38
CA ARG A 269 25.16 -72.64 25.33
C ARG A 269 25.78 -72.25 24.00
N VAL A 270 25.68 -73.16 23.03
CA VAL A 270 26.13 -73.00 21.65
C VAL A 270 25.10 -72.20 20.85
N ARG A 271 25.58 -71.27 20.02
CA ARG A 271 24.82 -70.56 18.98
C ARG A 271 24.58 -71.51 17.81
N ALA A 272 23.33 -71.68 17.39
CA ALA A 272 23.00 -72.32 16.12
C ALA A 272 22.90 -71.26 15.01
N SER A 273 23.79 -71.37 14.04
CA SER A 273 23.64 -70.86 12.69
C SER A 273 22.77 -71.83 11.89
N GLY A 274 21.63 -71.37 11.37
CA GLY A 274 20.83 -72.10 10.40
C GLY A 274 20.69 -71.26 9.15
N GLY A 275 21.47 -71.59 8.12
CA GLY A 275 21.24 -71.19 6.75
C GLY A 275 21.00 -72.45 5.93
N ASP A 276 19.86 -72.50 5.24
CA ASP A 276 19.59 -73.23 4.00
C ASP A 276 18.26 -72.63 3.48
N GLY A 277 18.11 -72.15 2.25
CA GLY A 277 18.30 -72.88 1.00
C GLY A 277 16.92 -73.28 0.49
N GLY A 278 16.36 -72.47 -0.43
CA GLY A 278 14.94 -72.51 -0.77
C GLY A 278 14.48 -73.66 -1.66
N VAL A 279 13.16 -73.81 -1.77
CA VAL A 279 12.47 -74.25 -3.00
C VAL A 279 11.18 -73.43 -3.12
N GLY A 280 10.94 -72.92 -4.32
CA GLY A 280 9.93 -71.92 -4.62
C GLY A 280 8.47 -72.41 -4.61
N MET A 281 7.57 -71.45 -4.44
CA MET A 281 6.26 -71.47 -5.04
C MET A 281 5.91 -70.10 -5.62
N VAL A 282 5.36 -70.19 -6.82
CA VAL A 282 4.85 -69.22 -7.79
C VAL A 282 4.21 -67.96 -7.21
N GLU A 283 4.51 -66.85 -7.89
CA GLU A 283 3.96 -65.50 -7.76
C GLU A 283 2.43 -65.43 -7.65
N VAL A 284 1.96 -64.63 -6.70
CA VAL A 284 0.84 -63.71 -6.92
C VAL A 284 1.32 -62.32 -6.51
N ALA A 285 1.56 -61.47 -7.52
CA ALA A 285 2.06 -60.12 -7.33
C ALA A 285 1.04 -59.26 -6.56
N ALA A 286 1.46 -58.72 -5.42
CA ALA A 286 0.74 -57.63 -4.76
C ALA A 286 0.82 -56.35 -5.63
N PRO A 287 -0.26 -55.55 -5.74
CA PRO A 287 -0.26 -54.36 -6.59
C PRO A 287 0.79 -53.33 -6.09
N PRO A 288 1.49 -52.64 -7.01
CA PRO A 288 2.51 -51.67 -6.65
C PRO A 288 1.91 -50.47 -5.90
N PRO A 289 2.65 -49.84 -4.97
CA PRO A 289 2.20 -48.64 -4.28
C PRO A 289 2.00 -47.48 -5.26
N PRO A 290 1.01 -46.59 -5.04
CA PRO A 290 0.69 -45.50 -5.95
C PRO A 290 1.87 -44.52 -6.10
N PRO A 291 2.04 -43.91 -7.30
CA PRO A 291 3.15 -42.99 -7.56
C PRO A 291 3.07 -41.75 -6.68
N ARG A 292 4.21 -41.29 -6.16
CA ARG A 292 4.30 -40.00 -5.45
C ARG A 292 4.27 -38.85 -6.46
N ILE A 293 3.25 -38.01 -6.34
CA ILE A 293 2.99 -36.85 -7.20
C ILE A 293 3.32 -35.58 -6.41
N SER A 294 3.99 -34.60 -7.04
CA SER A 294 4.18 -33.26 -6.45
C SER A 294 2.84 -32.49 -6.38
N SER A 295 2.78 -31.40 -5.61
CA SER A 295 1.62 -30.49 -5.58
C SER A 295 1.26 -29.87 -6.94
N SER A 296 2.14 -30.01 -7.94
CA SER A 296 1.98 -29.57 -9.33
C SER A 296 1.64 -30.69 -10.32
N GLY A 297 1.34 -31.91 -9.85
CA GLY A 297 0.89 -33.00 -10.72
C GLY A 297 2.00 -33.79 -11.42
N ARG A 298 3.29 -33.57 -11.10
CA ARG A 298 4.41 -34.24 -11.77
C ARG A 298 4.88 -35.48 -11.00
N ALA A 299 5.11 -36.58 -11.72
CA ALA A 299 5.59 -37.83 -11.14
C ALA A 299 7.06 -37.71 -10.68
N ILE A 300 7.32 -38.02 -9.40
CA ILE A 300 8.66 -37.94 -8.80
C ILE A 300 9.34 -39.30 -8.92
N LYS A 301 10.42 -39.39 -9.72
CA LYS A 301 11.24 -40.60 -9.81
C LYS A 301 12.18 -40.69 -8.59
N PRO A 302 12.16 -41.77 -7.79
CA PRO A 302 13.12 -41.94 -6.71
C PRO A 302 14.54 -42.14 -7.28
N THR A 303 15.51 -41.44 -6.72
CA THR A 303 16.91 -41.54 -7.13
C THR A 303 17.55 -42.83 -6.62
N ARG A 304 18.13 -43.61 -7.53
CA ARG A 304 18.78 -44.90 -7.25
C ARG A 304 20.22 -44.70 -6.76
N LYS A 305 20.43 -44.70 -5.44
CA LYS A 305 21.73 -44.93 -4.74
C LYS A 305 21.37 -45.52 -3.36
N PHE A 306 21.91 -46.62 -2.86
CA PHE A 306 23.22 -47.25 -2.97
C PHE A 306 23.10 -48.79 -3.08
N LYS A 307 24.12 -49.41 -3.68
CA LYS A 307 24.43 -50.84 -3.59
C LYS A 307 25.05 -51.14 -2.22
#